data_AF-F6GD61-F1
#
_entry.id   AF-F6GD61-F1
#
_cell.length_a   1.000
_cell.length_b   1.000
_cell.length_c   1.000
_cell.angle_alpha   90.00
_cell.angle_beta   90.00
_cell.angle_gamma   90.00
#
_symmetry.space_group_name_H-M   'P 1'
#
loop_
_entity.id
_entity.type
_entity.pdbx_description
1 polymer ?
#
loop_
_entity_poly.entity_id
_entity_poly.type
_entity_poly.pdbx_seq_one_letter_code
_entity_poly.pdbx_strand_id
1 'polypeptide(L)'
;MIMPSDKDYKSTKKIKQNISNIKEEFGQLAKWIDIKYNVKTLNLIFDYIDNDKSNPRLQVCLEYAKDKGKFMDNKTYKFDERKQNEIAKKFVEITSDYELKNKPNWIQILLGLTYKSNNLFVYFSDFETIAKDEANEKIPDKDIKKLKSEINNPEIWTIDRRFNCATIFFYTDKQLTKYQDSELHKKWNEQYFDILKKYDEFGYFKKDFYSVFLDSKENFDTNYESNWYYYYK
;
A
#
# COMPACT_ATOMS: atom_id res chain seq x y z
N MET A 1 -3.82 2.88 -8.41
CA MET A 1 -3.47 2.77 -6.99
C MET A 1 -4.41 1.74 -6.38
N ILE A 2 -3.91 0.81 -5.57
CA ILE A 2 -4.78 -0.11 -4.82
C ILE A 2 -5.33 0.66 -3.62
N MET A 3 -6.61 0.55 -3.32
CA MET A 3 -7.27 1.23 -2.22
C MET A 3 -7.74 0.23 -1.14
N PRO A 4 -7.95 0.66 0.12
CA PRO A 4 -8.53 -0.19 1.16
C PRO A 4 -9.90 -0.79 0.81
N SER A 5 -10.64 -0.15 -0.09
CA SER A 5 -11.92 -0.63 -0.60
C SER A 5 -11.82 -1.83 -1.55
N ASP A 6 -10.65 -2.06 -2.15
CA ASP A 6 -10.46 -3.02 -3.23
C ASP A 6 -10.60 -4.46 -2.75
N LYS A 7 -11.14 -5.31 -3.62
CA LYS A 7 -11.35 -6.74 -3.31
C LYS A 7 -10.03 -7.44 -3.00
N ASP A 8 -8.97 -7.07 -3.71
CA ASP A 8 -7.62 -7.63 -3.59
C ASP A 8 -7.01 -7.32 -2.23
N TYR A 9 -7.12 -6.07 -1.77
CA TYR A 9 -6.71 -5.68 -0.42
C TYR A 9 -7.52 -6.42 0.64
N LYS A 10 -8.85 -6.44 0.54
CA LYS A 10 -9.74 -7.13 1.50
C LYS A 10 -9.45 -8.64 1.59
N SER A 11 -9.14 -9.29 0.47
CA SER A 11 -8.77 -10.70 0.45
C SER A 11 -7.42 -10.94 1.13
N THR A 12 -6.43 -10.11 0.83
CA THR A 12 -5.09 -10.17 1.44
C THR A 12 -5.13 -9.89 2.93
N LYS A 13 -5.99 -8.94 3.35
CA LYS A 13 -6.22 -8.62 4.75
C LYS A 13 -6.72 -9.83 5.55
N LYS A 14 -7.68 -10.59 5.00
CA LYS A 14 -8.15 -11.82 5.65
C LYS A 14 -7.04 -12.86 5.81
N ILE A 15 -6.12 -12.94 4.85
CA ILE A 15 -4.92 -13.79 4.99
C ILE A 15 -4.03 -13.28 6.12
N LYS A 16 -3.76 -11.98 6.17
CA LYS A 16 -2.95 -11.36 7.22
C LYS A 16 -3.56 -11.51 8.63
N GLN A 17 -4.89 -11.53 8.72
CA GLN A 17 -5.64 -11.79 9.95
C GLN A 17 -5.71 -13.28 10.33
N ASN A 18 -5.13 -14.18 9.54
CA ASN A 18 -5.26 -15.64 9.67
C ASN A 18 -6.71 -16.16 9.56
N ILE A 19 -7.60 -15.40 8.91
CA ILE A 19 -9.00 -15.79 8.65
C ILE A 19 -9.10 -16.65 7.38
N SER A 20 -8.17 -16.44 6.43
CA SER A 20 -8.04 -17.23 5.21
C SER A 20 -6.58 -17.57 4.94
N ASN A 21 -6.34 -18.47 4.00
CA ASN A 21 -5.00 -18.80 3.54
C ASN A 21 -4.78 -18.24 2.12
N ILE A 22 -3.51 -18.09 1.74
CA ILE A 22 -3.17 -17.98 0.33
C ILE A 22 -3.77 -19.18 -0.41
N LYS A 23 -4.25 -18.96 -1.63
CA LYS A 23 -4.81 -20.04 -2.44
C LYS A 23 -3.75 -21.13 -2.65
N GLU A 24 -4.17 -22.39 -2.53
CA GLU A 24 -3.25 -23.54 -2.52
C GLU A 24 -2.38 -23.59 -3.78
N GLU A 25 -2.97 -23.30 -4.93
CA GLU A 25 -2.29 -23.25 -6.24
C GLU A 25 -1.13 -22.25 -6.30
N PHE A 26 -1.12 -21.26 -5.40
CA PHE A 26 -0.10 -20.22 -5.32
C PHE A 26 0.92 -20.45 -4.21
N GLY A 27 0.69 -21.44 -3.34
CA GLY A 27 1.54 -21.71 -2.18
C GLY A 27 2.99 -22.04 -2.55
N GLN A 28 3.20 -22.83 -3.61
CA GLN A 28 4.54 -23.20 -4.08
C GLN A 28 5.30 -22.00 -4.64
N LEU A 29 4.63 -21.17 -5.45
CA LEU A 29 5.25 -19.98 -6.03
C LEU A 29 5.58 -18.94 -4.95
N ALA A 30 4.66 -18.69 -4.01
CA ALA A 30 4.90 -17.76 -2.90
C ALA A 30 6.14 -18.16 -2.08
N LYS A 31 6.24 -19.45 -1.71
CA LYS A 31 7.43 -19.98 -1.00
C LYS A 31 8.71 -19.80 -1.81
N TRP A 32 8.67 -20.04 -3.12
CA TRP A 32 9.82 -19.85 -3.99
C TRP A 32 10.26 -18.39 -4.06
N ILE A 33 9.31 -17.45 -4.19
CA ILE A 33 9.58 -16.00 -4.17
C ILE A 33 10.23 -15.61 -2.84
N ASP A 34 9.66 -16.06 -1.72
CA ASP A 34 10.14 -15.76 -0.38
C ASP A 34 11.58 -16.21 -0.17
N ILE A 35 11.91 -17.45 -0.55
CA ILE A 35 13.26 -18.00 -0.44
C ILE A 35 14.23 -17.27 -1.38
N LYS A 36 13.86 -17.12 -2.66
CA LYS A 36 14.76 -16.59 -3.68
C LYS A 36 15.13 -15.13 -3.45
N TYR A 37 14.17 -14.33 -3.01
CA TYR A 37 14.36 -12.88 -2.85
C TYR A 37 14.47 -12.44 -1.38
N ASN A 38 14.38 -13.37 -0.44
CA ASN A 38 14.36 -13.12 0.99
C ASN A 38 13.30 -12.05 1.35
N VAL A 39 12.06 -12.35 1.01
CA VAL A 39 10.89 -11.48 1.20
C VAL A 39 9.75 -12.27 1.84
N LYS A 40 8.66 -11.58 2.18
CA LYS A 40 7.42 -12.22 2.63
C LYS A 40 6.25 -11.91 1.70
N THR A 41 5.81 -12.92 0.96
CA THR A 41 4.62 -12.87 0.10
C THR A 41 3.38 -13.15 0.95
N LEU A 42 2.43 -12.22 0.98
CA LEU A 42 1.15 -12.42 1.67
C LEU A 42 0.11 -13.06 0.77
N ASN A 43 0.08 -12.66 -0.50
CA ASN A 43 -0.93 -13.14 -1.43
C ASN A 43 -0.42 -13.07 -2.87
N LEU A 44 -0.93 -13.97 -3.71
CA LEU A 44 -0.77 -13.91 -5.15
C LEU A 44 -2.17 -13.82 -5.77
N ILE A 45 -2.36 -12.85 -6.65
CA ILE A 45 -3.65 -12.60 -7.28
C ILE A 45 -3.47 -12.66 -8.78
N PHE A 46 -4.21 -13.55 -9.41
CA PHE A 46 -4.21 -13.74 -10.85
C PHE A 46 -5.49 -13.18 -11.44
N ASP A 47 -5.36 -12.32 -12.44
CA ASP A 47 -6.47 -11.73 -13.19
C ASP A 47 -6.05 -11.38 -14.63
N TYR A 48 -6.87 -10.57 -15.31
CA TYR A 48 -6.67 -10.15 -16.68
C TYR A 48 -6.85 -8.63 -16.78
N ILE A 49 -5.93 -7.96 -17.46
CA ILE A 49 -6.00 -6.51 -17.68
C ILE A 49 -7.26 -6.21 -18.50
N ASP A 50 -8.11 -5.31 -18.01
CA ASP A 50 -9.39 -4.93 -18.65
C ASP A 50 -10.31 -6.11 -19.00
N ASN A 51 -10.18 -7.23 -18.26
CA ASN A 51 -10.83 -8.52 -18.54
C ASN A 51 -10.44 -9.16 -19.89
N ASP A 52 -9.35 -8.71 -20.51
CA ASP A 52 -8.80 -9.28 -21.73
C ASP A 52 -7.92 -10.49 -21.44
N LYS A 53 -8.41 -11.67 -21.86
CA LYS A 53 -7.72 -12.96 -21.68
C LYS A 53 -6.35 -13.03 -22.35
N SER A 54 -6.07 -12.15 -23.32
CA SER A 54 -4.77 -12.08 -23.98
C SER A 54 -3.69 -11.38 -23.15
N ASN A 55 -4.10 -10.67 -22.09
CA ASN A 55 -3.25 -9.90 -21.19
C ASN A 55 -3.37 -10.41 -19.74
N PRO A 56 -2.89 -11.63 -19.46
CA PRO A 56 -2.91 -12.19 -18.11
C PRO A 56 -1.95 -11.43 -17.20
N ARG A 57 -2.35 -11.31 -15.93
CA ARG A 57 -1.61 -10.55 -14.94
C ARG A 57 -1.53 -11.30 -13.62
N LEU A 58 -0.35 -11.26 -13.00
CA LEU A 58 -0.09 -11.80 -11.68
C LEU A 58 0.40 -10.68 -10.76
N GLN A 59 -0.38 -10.37 -9.73
CA GLN A 59 0.05 -9.54 -8.61
C GLN A 59 0.83 -10.40 -7.61
N VAL A 60 2.02 -9.94 -7.25
CA VAL A 60 2.76 -10.40 -6.08
C VAL A 60 2.56 -9.38 -4.97
N CYS A 61 1.69 -9.71 -4.01
CA CYS A 61 1.41 -8.85 -2.86
C CYS A 61 2.32 -9.23 -1.70
N LEU A 62 3.30 -8.36 -1.43
CA LEU A 62 4.29 -8.54 -0.37
C LEU A 62 3.77 -7.94 0.93
N GLU A 63 4.28 -8.41 2.08
CA GLU A 63 3.87 -7.84 3.36
C GLU A 63 4.36 -6.39 3.51
N TYR A 64 5.65 -6.16 3.26
CA TYR A 64 6.31 -4.89 3.60
C TYR A 64 6.70 -4.08 2.37
N ALA A 65 6.64 -2.75 2.49
CA ALA A 65 7.05 -1.83 1.43
C ALA A 65 8.54 -2.00 1.06
N LYS A 66 9.39 -2.28 2.06
CA LYS A 66 10.83 -2.56 1.83
C LYS A 66 11.07 -3.79 0.95
N ASP A 67 10.19 -4.79 1.03
CA ASP A 67 10.32 -6.01 0.23
C ASP A 67 9.89 -5.73 -1.21
N LYS A 68 8.82 -4.96 -1.41
CA LYS A 68 8.45 -4.44 -2.74
C LYS A 68 9.56 -3.61 -3.36
N GLY A 69 10.26 -2.79 -2.58
CA GLY A 69 11.40 -2.01 -3.04
C GLY A 69 12.49 -2.86 -3.70
N LYS A 70 12.66 -4.13 -3.29
CA LYS A 70 13.59 -5.06 -3.94
C LYS A 70 13.19 -5.41 -5.38
N PHE A 71 11.94 -5.20 -5.78
CA PHE A 71 11.42 -5.48 -7.12
C PHE A 71 11.28 -4.22 -7.97
N MET A 72 11.84 -3.10 -7.52
CA MET A 72 11.91 -1.85 -8.27
C MET A 72 13.31 -1.66 -8.85
N ASP A 73 13.39 -1.10 -10.05
CA ASP A 73 14.61 -0.58 -10.62
C ASP A 73 14.88 0.82 -10.06
N ASN A 74 16.01 0.98 -9.37
CA ASN A 74 16.35 2.22 -8.67
C ASN A 74 16.62 3.43 -9.59
N LYS A 75 16.80 3.22 -10.89
CA LYS A 75 17.09 4.30 -11.85
C LYS A 75 15.82 4.79 -12.54
N THR A 76 14.93 3.87 -12.86
CA THR A 76 13.73 4.13 -13.67
C THR A 76 12.46 4.19 -12.83
N TYR A 77 12.50 3.76 -11.58
CA TYR A 77 11.33 3.60 -10.70
C TYR A 77 10.24 2.68 -11.28
N LYS A 78 10.61 1.84 -12.26
CA LYS A 78 9.77 0.77 -12.83
C LYS A 78 10.02 -0.53 -12.09
N PHE A 79 9.23 -1.55 -12.38
CA PHE A 79 9.51 -2.90 -11.88
C PHE A 79 10.79 -3.47 -12.52
N ASP A 80 11.53 -4.27 -11.75
CA ASP A 80 12.69 -5.00 -12.23
C ASP A 80 12.23 -6.07 -13.22
N GLU A 81 12.45 -5.81 -14.51
CA GLU A 81 12.04 -6.68 -15.62
C GLU A 81 12.62 -8.09 -15.52
N ARG A 82 13.85 -8.23 -15.00
CA ARG A 82 14.46 -9.55 -14.81
C ARG A 82 13.67 -10.35 -13.78
N LYS A 83 13.32 -9.74 -12.65
CA LYS A 83 12.53 -10.41 -11.60
C LYS A 83 11.10 -10.71 -12.04
N GLN A 84 10.47 -9.79 -12.77
CA GLN A 84 9.17 -10.04 -13.41
C GLN A 84 9.24 -11.29 -14.29
N ASN A 85 10.23 -11.35 -15.19
CA ASN A 85 10.42 -12.48 -16.10
C ASN A 85 10.75 -13.80 -15.39
N GLU A 86 11.59 -13.75 -14.34
CA GLU A 86 11.92 -14.94 -13.54
C GLU A 86 10.70 -15.50 -12.81
N ILE A 87 9.87 -14.63 -12.21
CA ILE A 87 8.63 -15.03 -11.55
C ILE A 87 7.61 -15.54 -12.58
N ALA A 88 7.48 -14.88 -13.73
CA ALA A 88 6.57 -15.31 -14.79
C ALA A 88 6.94 -16.71 -15.30
N LYS A 89 8.23 -16.97 -15.56
CA LYS A 89 8.73 -18.30 -15.94
C LYS A 89 8.46 -19.33 -14.86
N LYS A 90 8.69 -19.00 -13.58
CA LYS A 90 8.44 -19.95 -12.48
C LYS A 90 6.96 -20.23 -12.28
N PHE A 91 6.10 -19.22 -12.44
CA PHE A 91 4.65 -19.37 -12.44
C PHE A 91 4.23 -20.34 -13.54
N VAL A 92 4.76 -20.16 -14.76
CA VAL A 92 4.49 -21.07 -15.88
C VAL A 92 4.98 -22.48 -15.57
N GLU A 93 6.21 -22.65 -15.10
CA GLU A 93 6.77 -23.96 -14.73
C GLU A 93 5.83 -24.72 -13.79
N ILE A 94 5.47 -24.10 -12.66
CA ILE A 94 4.59 -24.67 -11.63
C ILE A 94 3.17 -24.97 -12.18
N THR A 95 2.71 -24.22 -13.17
CA THR A 95 1.37 -24.37 -13.74
C THR A 95 1.31 -25.22 -15.01
N SER A 96 2.45 -25.47 -15.66
CA SER A 96 2.59 -26.19 -16.93
C SER A 96 2.96 -27.66 -16.77
N ASP A 97 3.44 -28.06 -15.59
CA ASP A 97 3.67 -29.47 -15.30
C ASP A 97 2.37 -30.28 -15.49
N TYR A 98 2.53 -31.46 -16.07
CA TYR A 98 1.54 -32.43 -16.57
C TYR A 98 0.40 -32.83 -15.60
N GLU A 99 0.32 -32.22 -14.42
CA GLU A 99 -0.61 -32.46 -13.31
C GLU A 99 -1.95 -31.68 -13.39
N LEU A 100 -2.13 -30.77 -14.36
CA LEU A 100 -3.42 -30.07 -14.52
C LEU A 100 -4.62 -31.01 -14.76
N LYS A 101 -4.39 -32.24 -15.26
CA LYS A 101 -5.45 -33.25 -15.46
C LYS A 101 -6.16 -33.68 -14.16
N ASN A 102 -5.48 -33.56 -13.01
CA ASN A 102 -6.01 -33.97 -11.71
C ASN A 102 -6.50 -32.80 -10.86
N LYS A 103 -6.37 -31.55 -11.33
CA LYS A 103 -6.82 -30.36 -10.59
C LYS A 103 -8.29 -30.04 -10.91
N PRO A 104 -9.05 -29.47 -9.97
CA PRO A 104 -10.42 -29.00 -10.19
C PRO A 104 -10.58 -28.19 -11.48
N ASN A 105 -11.70 -28.38 -12.20
CA ASN A 105 -11.97 -27.77 -13.50
C ASN A 105 -11.81 -26.22 -13.49
N TRP A 106 -12.15 -25.56 -12.38
CA TRP A 106 -11.97 -24.11 -12.25
C TRP A 106 -10.48 -23.68 -12.20
N ILE A 107 -9.58 -24.54 -11.71
CA ILE A 107 -8.12 -24.32 -11.77
C ILE A 107 -7.63 -24.51 -13.20
N GLN A 108 -8.15 -25.48 -13.94
CA GLN A 108 -7.85 -25.65 -15.37
C GLN A 108 -8.35 -24.47 -16.22
N ILE A 109 -9.50 -23.89 -15.85
CA ILE A 109 -10.08 -22.69 -16.49
C ILE A 109 -9.33 -21.41 -16.10
N LEU A 110 -8.93 -21.27 -14.83
CA LEU A 110 -8.09 -20.15 -14.35
C LEU A 110 -6.69 -20.19 -14.97
N LEU A 111 -6.10 -21.39 -15.07
CA LEU A 111 -4.75 -21.62 -15.60
C LEU A 111 -4.73 -21.90 -17.11
N GLY A 112 -5.91 -22.00 -17.73
CA GLY A 112 -6.15 -21.78 -19.15
C GLY A 112 -5.36 -22.63 -20.14
N LEU A 113 -5.02 -23.90 -19.85
CA LEU A 113 -4.43 -24.92 -20.74
C LEU A 113 -3.23 -24.60 -21.66
N THR A 114 -2.78 -23.36 -21.81
CA THR A 114 -1.49 -22.92 -22.35
C THR A 114 -1.54 -21.40 -22.32
N TYR A 115 -1.13 -20.77 -21.21
CA TYR A 115 -0.64 -19.40 -21.37
C TYR A 115 0.51 -19.46 -22.37
N LYS A 116 0.44 -18.68 -23.44
CA LYS A 116 1.67 -18.22 -24.10
C LYS A 116 2.40 -17.43 -23.02
N SER A 117 3.27 -18.12 -22.30
CA SER A 117 4.09 -17.66 -21.18
C SER A 117 4.82 -16.35 -21.45
N ASN A 118 4.93 -15.97 -22.72
CA ASN A 118 5.54 -14.74 -23.19
C ASN A 118 4.80 -13.46 -22.79
N ASN A 119 3.51 -13.51 -22.39
CA ASN A 119 2.70 -12.30 -22.15
C ASN A 119 2.20 -12.13 -20.70
N LEU A 120 2.66 -12.92 -19.73
CA LEU A 120 2.25 -12.75 -18.33
C LEU A 120 2.88 -11.48 -17.73
N PHE A 121 2.04 -10.50 -17.42
CA PHE A 121 2.50 -9.30 -16.71
C PHE A 121 2.54 -9.56 -15.19
N VAL A 122 3.73 -9.58 -14.61
CA VAL A 122 3.91 -9.68 -13.16
C VAL A 122 4.06 -8.28 -12.58
N TYR A 123 3.31 -7.92 -11.55
CA TYR A 123 3.49 -6.64 -10.86
C TYR A 123 3.53 -6.81 -9.34
N PHE A 124 4.09 -5.82 -8.66
CA PHE A 124 4.36 -5.91 -7.23
C PHE A 124 3.60 -4.83 -6.47
N SER A 125 2.96 -5.25 -5.39
CA SER A 125 2.36 -4.36 -4.40
C SER A 125 2.86 -4.71 -3.00
N ASP A 126 2.55 -3.85 -2.05
CA ASP A 126 2.78 -4.12 -0.64
C ASP A 126 1.50 -3.87 0.17
N PHE A 127 1.25 -4.74 1.13
CA PHE A 127 0.09 -4.66 2.01
C PHE A 127 0.25 -3.56 3.06
N GLU A 128 1.47 -3.38 3.58
CA GLU A 128 1.82 -2.38 4.59
C GLU A 128 1.34 -0.97 4.23
N THR A 129 1.60 -0.48 3.00
CA THR A 129 1.21 0.89 2.62
C THR A 129 -0.30 1.06 2.66
N ILE A 130 -1.06 0.13 2.07
CA ILE A 130 -2.52 0.24 2.01
C ILE A 130 -3.16 0.03 3.39
N ALA A 131 -2.55 -0.80 4.25
CA ALA A 131 -2.98 -0.97 5.63
C ALA A 131 -2.74 0.30 6.47
N LYS A 132 -1.65 1.02 6.21
CA LYS A 132 -1.41 2.34 6.82
C LYS A 132 -2.42 3.38 6.34
N ASP A 133 -2.76 3.37 5.05
CA ASP A 133 -3.83 4.23 4.51
C ASP A 133 -5.17 3.92 5.21
N GLU A 134 -5.57 2.64 5.29
CA GLU A 134 -6.80 2.21 5.97
C GLU A 134 -6.83 2.65 7.44
N ALA A 135 -5.72 2.49 8.17
CA ALA A 135 -5.63 2.89 9.57
C ALA A 135 -5.82 4.40 9.74
N ASN A 136 -5.21 5.20 8.88
CA ASN A 136 -5.35 6.64 8.91
C ASN A 136 -6.76 7.10 8.51
N GLU A 137 -7.36 6.50 7.46
CA GLU A 137 -8.73 6.79 7.03
C GLU A 137 -9.78 6.46 8.11
N LYS A 138 -9.55 5.37 8.86
CA LYS A 138 -10.46 4.93 9.93
C LYS A 138 -10.55 5.86 11.13
N ILE A 139 -9.60 6.80 11.30
CA ILE A 139 -9.70 7.78 12.39
C ILE A 139 -10.98 8.61 12.18
N PRO A 140 -11.92 8.64 13.12
CA PRO A 140 -13.15 9.43 13.00
C PRO A 140 -12.85 10.92 13.03
N ASP A 141 -13.61 11.72 12.29
CA ASP A 141 -13.45 13.19 12.27
C ASP A 141 -13.59 13.83 13.66
N LYS A 142 -14.39 13.23 14.55
CA LYS A 142 -14.51 13.69 15.95
C LYS A 142 -13.18 13.62 16.70
N ASP A 143 -12.33 12.64 16.42
CA ASP A 143 -11.04 12.47 17.09
C ASP A 143 -10.04 13.52 16.58
N ILE A 144 -10.13 13.90 15.30
CA ILE A 144 -9.32 14.98 14.72
C ILE A 144 -9.76 16.35 15.19
N LYS A 145 -11.07 16.60 15.27
CA LYS A 145 -11.61 17.84 15.87
C LYS A 145 -11.19 17.95 17.33
N LYS A 146 -11.24 16.85 18.07
CA LYS A 146 -10.75 16.78 19.45
C LYS A 146 -9.25 17.08 19.53
N LEU A 147 -8.43 16.46 18.68
CA LEU A 147 -6.98 16.73 18.62
C LEU A 147 -6.71 18.21 18.37
N LYS A 148 -7.35 18.82 17.35
CA LYS A 148 -7.19 20.24 17.05
C LYS A 148 -7.58 21.12 18.25
N SER A 149 -8.66 20.76 18.96
CA SER A 149 -9.07 21.45 20.19
C SER A 149 -8.08 21.30 21.34
N GLU A 150 -7.44 20.14 21.49
CA GLU A 150 -6.42 19.89 22.52
C GLU A 150 -5.10 20.59 22.22
N ILE A 151 -4.74 20.71 20.93
CA ILE A 151 -3.60 21.52 20.48
C ILE A 151 -3.84 23.00 20.81
N ASN A 152 -5.08 23.48 20.66
CA ASN A 152 -5.51 24.83 21.03
C ASN A 152 -4.62 25.95 20.47
N ASN A 153 -4.14 25.78 19.23
CA ASN A 153 -3.34 26.79 18.55
C ASN A 153 -4.20 27.53 17.52
N PRO A 154 -4.49 28.84 17.72
CA PRO A 154 -5.32 29.61 16.80
C PRO A 154 -4.67 29.82 15.43
N GLU A 155 -3.36 29.62 15.30
CA GLU A 155 -2.64 29.73 14.02
C GLU A 155 -2.87 28.51 13.11
N ILE A 156 -3.43 27.41 13.64
CA ILE A 156 -3.77 26.21 12.86
C ILE A 156 -5.13 26.39 12.17
N TRP A 157 -5.11 26.36 10.85
CA TRP A 157 -6.30 26.36 10.01
C TRP A 157 -7.01 25.01 10.03
N THR A 158 -6.33 23.90 9.73
CA THR A 158 -6.92 22.57 9.72
C THR A 158 -5.88 21.46 9.95
N ILE A 159 -6.36 20.26 10.24
CA ILE A 159 -5.57 19.03 10.22
C ILE A 159 -6.21 18.16 9.14
N ASP A 160 -5.53 18.02 8.00
CA ASP A 160 -5.98 17.15 6.91
C ASP A 160 -5.29 15.79 6.98
N ARG A 161 -6.02 14.75 6.58
CA ARG A 161 -5.55 13.36 6.61
C ARG A 161 -5.77 12.75 5.24
N ARG A 162 -4.70 12.32 4.59
CA ARG A 162 -4.76 11.55 3.34
C ARG A 162 -3.70 10.47 3.33
N PHE A 163 -4.01 9.37 2.67
CA PHE A 163 -3.14 8.20 2.59
C PHE A 163 -2.67 7.81 4.00
N ASN A 164 -1.39 7.52 4.17
CA ASN A 164 -0.79 7.09 5.43
C ASN A 164 -0.25 8.24 6.30
N CYS A 165 -0.61 9.51 6.02
CA CYS A 165 -0.09 10.66 6.74
C CYS A 165 -1.17 11.69 7.12
N ALA A 166 -0.76 12.66 7.95
CA ALA A 166 -1.54 13.83 8.26
C ALA A 166 -0.70 15.08 8.09
N THR A 167 -1.37 16.19 7.76
CA THR A 167 -0.75 17.49 7.59
C THR A 167 -1.48 18.51 8.44
N ILE A 168 -0.75 19.21 9.31
CA ILE A 168 -1.26 20.36 10.06
C ILE A 168 -1.03 21.59 9.20
N PHE A 169 -2.13 22.24 8.80
CA PHE A 169 -2.08 23.45 8.02
C PHE A 169 -2.14 24.68 8.92
N PHE A 170 -1.19 25.59 8.76
CA PHE A 170 -1.26 26.95 9.29
C PHE A 170 -1.97 27.89 8.32
N TYR A 171 -2.30 29.10 8.73
CA TYR A 171 -2.83 30.09 7.77
C TYR A 171 -1.74 30.65 6.84
N THR A 172 -0.49 30.78 7.32
CA THR A 172 0.61 31.43 6.58
C THR A 172 1.91 30.63 6.65
N ASP A 173 2.80 30.83 5.68
CA ASP A 173 4.14 30.19 5.66
C ASP A 173 5.02 30.65 6.83
N LYS A 174 4.83 31.89 7.27
CA LYS A 174 5.51 32.45 8.44
C LYS A 174 5.15 31.71 9.73
N GLN A 175 3.88 31.35 9.90
CA GLN A 175 3.42 30.56 11.05
C GLN A 175 3.96 29.13 10.97
N LEU A 176 3.97 28.51 9.79
CA LEU A 176 4.59 27.21 9.59
C LEU A 176 6.06 27.21 10.01
N THR A 177 6.84 28.18 9.53
CA THR A 177 8.28 28.27 9.80
C THR A 177 8.58 28.40 11.30
N LYS A 178 7.69 29.06 12.05
CA LYS A 178 7.78 29.17 13.51
C LYS A 178 7.69 27.82 14.23
N TYR A 179 6.97 26.85 13.67
CA TYR A 179 6.76 25.54 14.29
C TYR A 179 7.56 24.40 13.65
N GLN A 180 8.13 24.62 12.47
CA GLN A 180 9.07 23.71 11.84
C GLN A 180 10.16 23.31 12.85
N ASP A 181 10.35 22.00 13.03
CA ASP A 181 11.35 21.41 13.94
C ASP A 181 11.23 21.83 15.42
N SER A 182 10.11 22.42 15.83
CA SER A 182 9.85 22.84 17.20
C SER A 182 9.44 21.67 18.10
N GLU A 183 9.64 21.82 19.42
CA GLU A 183 9.13 20.86 20.41
C GLU A 183 7.61 20.73 20.40
N LEU A 184 6.89 21.78 19.98
CA LEU A 184 5.44 21.74 19.82
C LEU A 184 5.03 20.84 18.65
N HIS A 185 5.74 20.92 17.51
CA HIS A 185 5.51 20.04 16.38
C HIS A 185 5.76 18.57 16.73
N LYS A 186 6.86 18.28 17.46
CA LYS A 186 7.13 16.93 17.99
C LYS A 186 5.99 16.45 18.89
N LYS A 187 5.50 17.30 19.80
CA LYS A 187 4.36 16.99 20.67
C LYS A 187 3.08 16.69 19.87
N TRP A 188 2.77 17.49 18.85
CA TRP A 188 1.58 17.24 18.01
C TRP A 188 1.72 15.95 17.20
N ASN A 189 2.92 15.63 16.74
CA ASN A 189 3.22 14.35 16.10
C ASN A 189 2.92 13.18 17.04
N GLU A 190 3.34 13.26 18.31
CA GLU A 190 3.05 12.24 19.32
C GLU A 190 1.55 12.11 19.60
N GLN A 191 0.85 13.23 19.78
CA GLN A 191 -0.60 13.24 20.03
C GLN A 191 -1.38 12.60 18.87
N TYR A 192 -0.99 12.88 17.62
CA TYR A 192 -1.59 12.25 16.45
C TYR A 192 -1.28 10.76 16.40
N PHE A 193 -0.02 10.37 16.65
CA PHE A 193 0.41 8.99 16.65
C PHE A 193 -0.36 8.13 17.67
N ASP A 194 -0.64 8.68 18.85
CA ASP A 194 -1.45 8.01 19.89
C ASP A 194 -2.90 7.74 19.44
N ILE A 195 -3.47 8.60 18.60
CA ILE A 195 -4.78 8.36 17.98
C ILE A 195 -4.64 7.29 16.91
N LEU A 196 -3.70 7.45 15.98
CA LEU A 196 -3.44 6.54 14.86
C LEU A 196 -3.22 5.10 15.31
N LYS A 197 -2.45 4.88 16.37
CA LYS A 197 -2.14 3.55 16.92
C LYS A 197 -3.38 2.73 17.29
N LYS A 198 -4.50 3.37 17.62
CA LYS A 198 -5.78 2.69 17.94
C LYS A 198 -6.41 2.05 16.71
N TYR A 199 -6.05 2.53 15.52
CA TYR A 199 -6.58 2.08 14.24
C TYR A 199 -5.55 1.30 13.41
N ASP A 200 -4.28 1.28 13.83
CA ASP A 200 -3.19 0.48 13.26
C ASP A 200 -3.29 -1.00 13.68
N GLU A 201 -4.19 -1.71 13.00
CA GLU A 201 -4.51 -3.11 13.27
C GLU A 201 -3.28 -4.05 13.27
N PHE A 202 -2.27 -3.75 12.44
CA PHE A 202 -1.11 -4.62 12.24
C PHE A 202 0.19 -4.08 12.85
N GLY A 203 0.14 -2.92 13.52
CA GLY A 203 1.30 -2.31 14.16
C GLY A 203 2.37 -1.88 13.16
N TYR A 204 1.99 -1.47 11.95
CA TYR A 204 2.92 -1.06 10.90
C TYR A 204 3.49 0.34 11.12
N PHE A 205 2.81 1.22 11.84
CA PHE A 205 3.36 2.52 12.21
C PHE A 205 4.40 2.38 13.31
N LYS A 206 5.55 3.02 13.09
CA LYS A 206 6.66 3.06 14.04
C LYS A 206 6.91 4.51 14.41
N LYS A 207 7.01 4.78 15.71
CA LYS A 207 7.14 6.14 16.24
C LYS A 207 8.30 6.91 15.60
N ASP A 208 9.44 6.25 15.43
CA ASP A 208 10.66 6.87 14.90
C ASP A 208 10.63 7.13 13.38
N PHE A 209 9.66 6.55 12.68
CA PHE A 209 9.54 6.64 11.21
C PHE A 209 8.23 7.32 10.77
N TYR A 210 7.43 7.83 11.69
CA TYR A 210 6.18 8.52 11.41
C TYR A 210 6.28 10.00 11.76
N SER A 211 5.78 10.84 10.85
CA SER A 211 5.71 12.29 11.07
C SER A 211 4.40 12.84 10.53
N VAL A 212 3.78 13.73 11.30
CA VAL A 212 2.76 14.66 10.83
C VAL A 212 3.46 15.81 10.11
N PHE A 213 3.11 16.05 8.85
CA PHE A 213 3.66 17.14 8.07
C PHE A 213 3.08 18.49 8.49
N LEU A 214 3.80 19.56 8.18
CA LEU A 214 3.32 20.93 8.31
C LEU A 214 3.20 21.53 6.91
N ASP A 215 2.12 22.25 6.67
CA ASP A 215 1.93 23.04 5.46
C ASP A 215 1.12 24.30 5.79
N SER A 216 0.84 25.16 4.81
CA SER A 216 0.09 26.39 5.01
C SER A 216 -1.06 26.53 4.02
N LYS A 217 -2.09 27.25 4.46
CA LYS A 217 -3.20 27.65 3.61
C LYS A 217 -2.72 28.60 2.51
N GLU A 218 -1.75 29.46 2.80
CA GLU A 218 -1.11 30.34 1.82
C GLU A 218 -0.53 29.56 0.63
N ASN A 219 0.22 28.48 0.91
CA ASN A 219 0.74 27.57 -0.11
C ASN A 219 -0.41 26.83 -0.83
N PHE A 220 -1.37 26.30 -0.08
CA PHE A 220 -2.55 25.61 -0.62
C PHE A 220 -3.37 26.50 -1.58
N ASP A 221 -3.57 27.76 -1.24
CA ASP A 221 -4.32 28.73 -2.05
C ASP A 221 -3.51 29.17 -3.28
N THR A 222 -2.21 29.44 -3.11
CA THR A 222 -1.36 30.03 -4.16
C THR A 222 -0.92 29.01 -5.19
N ASN A 223 -0.50 27.83 -4.75
CA ASN A 223 0.14 26.83 -5.62
C ASN A 223 -0.81 25.70 -6.01
N TYR A 224 -1.96 25.57 -5.35
CA TYR A 224 -2.90 24.48 -5.55
C TYR A 224 -4.35 24.93 -5.73
N GLU A 225 -4.59 26.23 -5.98
CA GLU A 225 -5.92 26.80 -6.28
C GLU A 225 -6.99 26.46 -5.21
N SER A 226 -6.55 26.34 -3.95
CA SER A 226 -7.40 25.88 -2.84
C SER A 226 -8.08 24.52 -3.11
N ASN A 227 -7.43 23.65 -3.88
CA ASN A 227 -7.99 22.39 -4.35
C ASN A 227 -7.18 21.19 -3.83
N TRP A 228 -7.82 20.36 -2.99
CA TRP A 228 -7.22 19.15 -2.43
C TRP A 228 -6.78 18.14 -3.48
N TYR A 229 -7.44 18.07 -4.63
CA TYR A 229 -7.00 17.19 -5.72
C TYR A 229 -5.65 17.64 -6.27
N TYR A 230 -5.43 18.94 -6.46
CA TYR A 230 -4.14 19.46 -6.93
C TYR A 230 -3.04 19.32 -5.87
N TYR A 231 -3.39 19.50 -4.60
CA TYR A 231 -2.45 19.34 -3.50
C TYR A 231 -1.89 17.92 -3.37
N TYR A 232 -2.72 16.90 -3.61
CA TYR A 232 -2.35 15.48 -3.45
C TYR A 232 -1.98 14.76 -4.76
N LYS A 233 -1.87 15.49 -5.87
CA LYS A 233 -1.54 14.93 -7.19
C LYS A 233 -0.04 14.68 -7.33
#